data_AF-A0A147IZ13-F1
#
_entry.id   AF-A0A147IZ13-F1
#
_cell.length_a   1.000
_cell.length_b   1.000
_cell.length_c   1.000
_cell.angle_alpha   90.00
_cell.angle_beta   90.00
_cell.angle_gamma   90.00
#
_symmetry.space_group_name_H-M   'P 1'
#
loop_
_entity.id
_entity.type
_entity.pdbx_description
1 polymer ?
#
loop_
_entity_poly.entity_id
_entity_poly.type
_entity_poly.pdbx_seq_one_letter_code
_entity_poly.pdbx_strand_id
1 'polypeptide(L)'
;MATLPAFHATDEAPGVVASPERIDAWMRVAKAGDTFLYATRACLPVRSAGAKRMYELATRGLVCLTRPRSKLDPTVFNYTATRTSKVSPLTKPERPVLRAPIVTVLEQEVAVVDALLPVVSRFASAARPCPTDRQLAERAGIARDAVAPGLAAMVEANLIRIVGAPAPTNRRIYIIATGAMTGFAK
;
A
#
# COMPACT_ATOMS: atom_id res chain seq x y z
N MET A 1 5.29 25.94 49.06
CA MET A 1 4.92 25.33 47.76
C MET A 1 5.91 24.20 47.51
N ALA A 2 5.50 22.95 47.72
CA ALA A 2 6.37 21.79 47.57
C ALA A 2 6.45 21.38 46.09
N THR A 3 7.65 21.44 45.54
CA THR A 3 7.97 21.05 44.16
C THR A 3 7.89 19.53 44.05
N LEU A 4 6.97 19.02 43.23
CA LEU A 4 6.89 17.60 42.92
C LEU A 4 8.18 17.16 42.20
N PRO A 5 8.82 16.04 42.59
CA PRO A 5 9.98 15.55 41.88
C PRO A 5 9.58 15.06 40.49
N ALA A 6 10.32 15.51 39.48
CA ALA A 6 10.19 15.04 38.10
C ALA A 6 10.40 13.53 38.07
N PHE A 7 9.36 12.78 37.71
CA PHE A 7 9.50 11.37 37.33
C PHE A 7 10.37 11.33 36.07
N HIS A 8 11.67 11.04 36.24
CA HIS A 8 12.43 10.45 35.16
C HIS A 8 11.71 9.15 34.80
N ALA A 9 10.99 9.15 33.68
CA ALA A 9 10.37 7.97 33.11
C ALA A 9 11.47 7.03 32.60
N THR A 10 12.22 6.43 33.51
CA THR A 10 12.96 5.22 33.21
C THR A 10 11.91 4.12 33.01
N ASP A 11 11.88 3.50 31.83
CA ASP A 11 11.00 2.35 31.51
C ASP A 11 11.22 1.14 32.45
N GLU A 12 12.19 1.22 33.37
CA GLU A 12 12.51 0.22 34.37
C GLU A 12 11.52 0.27 35.54
N ALA A 13 10.58 -0.69 35.56
CA ALA A 13 9.73 -0.96 36.72
C ALA A 13 10.32 -2.15 37.52
N PRO A 14 11.11 -1.89 38.58
CA PRO A 14 11.74 -2.96 39.36
C PRO A 14 10.66 -3.85 39.99
N GLY A 15 10.83 -5.16 39.86
CA GLY A 15 9.90 -6.12 40.46
C GLY A 15 8.64 -6.40 39.66
N VAL A 16 8.37 -5.72 38.54
CA VAL A 16 7.18 -5.97 37.72
C VAL A 16 7.53 -6.84 36.51
N VAL A 17 6.69 -7.83 36.20
CA VAL A 17 6.75 -8.59 34.95
C VAL A 17 5.55 -8.17 34.09
N ALA A 18 5.79 -7.82 32.84
CA ALA A 18 4.74 -7.44 31.91
C ALA A 18 3.72 -8.57 31.75
N SER A 19 2.43 -8.24 31.77
CA SER A 19 1.37 -9.19 31.49
C SER A 19 1.43 -9.67 30.02
N PRO A 20 0.92 -10.88 29.71
CA PRO A 20 0.84 -11.37 28.33
C PRO A 20 0.10 -10.40 27.40
N GLU A 21 -0.95 -9.75 27.88
CA GLU A 21 -1.73 -8.76 27.13
C GLU A 21 -0.88 -7.55 26.72
N ARG A 22 -0.01 -7.07 27.62
CA ARG A 22 0.89 -5.94 27.35
C ARG A 22 1.96 -6.32 26.33
N ILE A 23 2.45 -7.56 26.39
CA ILE A 23 3.40 -8.12 25.42
C ILE A 23 2.73 -8.22 24.04
N ASP A 24 1.51 -8.73 23.97
CA ASP A 24 0.76 -8.86 22.72
C ASP A 24 0.39 -7.49 22.14
N ALA A 25 0.02 -6.51 22.98
CA ALA A 25 -0.23 -5.14 22.56
C ALA A 25 1.03 -4.48 21.97
N TRP A 26 2.19 -4.65 22.61
CA TRP A 26 3.47 -4.21 22.06
C TRP A 26 3.77 -4.88 20.71
N MET A 27 3.56 -6.20 20.60
CA MET A 27 3.75 -6.93 19.35
C MET A 27 2.84 -6.48 18.20
N ARG A 28 1.71 -5.81 18.45
CA ARG A 28 0.88 -5.24 17.38
C ARG A 28 1.46 -3.96 16.79
N VAL A 29 2.14 -3.16 17.61
CA VAL A 29 2.60 -1.81 17.24
C VAL A 29 4.09 -1.77 16.91
N ALA A 30 4.91 -2.63 17.53
CA ALA A 30 6.36 -2.61 17.43
C ALA A 30 6.86 -2.80 15.99
N LYS A 31 7.93 -2.12 15.61
CA LYS A 31 8.66 -2.34 14.35
C LYS A 31 9.85 -3.27 14.58
N ALA A 32 10.41 -3.81 13.49
CA ALA A 32 11.64 -4.58 13.58
C ALA A 32 12.77 -3.71 14.19
N GLY A 33 13.47 -4.23 15.20
CA GLY A 33 14.49 -3.51 15.97
C GLY A 33 13.96 -2.84 17.24
N ASP A 34 12.65 -2.70 17.42
CA ASP A 34 12.11 -2.13 18.65
C ASP A 34 12.41 -3.03 19.85
N THR A 35 12.82 -2.40 20.95
CA THR A 35 13.16 -3.08 22.20
C THR A 35 12.06 -2.88 23.23
N PHE A 36 11.73 -3.94 23.97
CA PHE A 36 10.75 -3.92 25.04
C PHE A 36 11.32 -4.53 26.31
N LEU A 37 11.38 -3.73 27.36
CA LEU A 37 11.73 -4.18 28.70
C LEU A 37 10.50 -4.79 29.35
N TYR A 38 10.51 -6.11 29.53
CA TYR A 38 9.35 -6.83 30.07
C TYR A 38 9.50 -7.19 31.55
N ALA A 39 10.73 -7.16 32.10
CA ALA A 39 10.96 -7.32 33.53
C ALA A 39 12.32 -6.74 33.94
N THR A 40 12.39 -6.24 35.18
CA THR A 40 13.64 -5.84 35.84
C THR A 40 13.73 -6.54 37.20
N ARG A 41 14.48 -7.66 37.27
CA ARG A 41 14.59 -8.54 38.46
C ARG A 41 15.93 -9.31 38.49
N ALA A 42 16.35 -9.74 39.67
CA ALA A 42 17.56 -10.58 39.83
C ALA A 42 17.39 -11.98 39.20
N CYS A 43 16.18 -12.55 39.30
CA CYS A 43 15.79 -13.77 38.61
C CYS A 43 14.33 -13.69 38.13
N LEU A 44 14.05 -14.27 36.97
CA LEU A 44 12.68 -14.42 36.47
C LEU A 44 11.98 -15.56 37.20
N PRO A 45 10.74 -15.36 37.71
CA PRO A 45 9.96 -16.44 38.27
C PRO A 45 9.59 -17.45 37.18
N VAL A 46 9.90 -18.73 37.40
CA VAL A 46 9.66 -19.84 36.45
C VAL A 46 8.18 -19.94 36.05
N ARG A 47 7.25 -19.57 36.95
CA ARG A 47 5.80 -19.61 36.72
C ARG A 47 5.20 -18.31 36.18
N SER A 48 6.00 -17.31 35.84
CA SER A 48 5.45 -16.03 35.38
C SER A 48 4.86 -16.14 33.97
N ALA A 49 3.58 -15.79 33.83
CA ALA A 49 2.87 -15.86 32.55
C ALA A 49 3.54 -14.98 31.47
N GLY A 50 4.05 -13.81 31.85
CA GLY A 50 4.78 -12.91 30.95
C GLY A 50 6.08 -13.50 30.41
N ALA A 51 6.88 -14.15 31.27
CA ALA A 51 8.11 -14.80 30.81
C ALA A 51 7.80 -15.98 29.88
N LYS A 52 6.80 -16.81 30.23
CA LYS A 52 6.36 -17.92 29.37
C LYS A 52 5.95 -17.43 27.98
N ARG A 53 5.13 -16.37 27.91
CA ARG A 53 4.71 -15.77 26.64
C ARG A 53 5.90 -15.26 25.82
N MET A 54 6.86 -14.62 26.47
CA MET A 54 8.02 -14.07 25.79
C MET A 54 8.98 -15.17 25.27
N TYR A 55 9.10 -16.28 26.01
CA TYR A 55 9.77 -17.49 25.53
C TYR A 55 9.06 -18.12 24.33
N GLU A 56 7.73 -18.22 24.34
CA GLU A 56 6.96 -18.73 23.19
C GLU A 56 7.22 -17.90 21.92
N LEU A 57 7.27 -16.58 22.05
CA LEU A 57 7.57 -15.66 20.94
C LEU A 57 9.02 -15.82 20.45
N ALA A 58 9.97 -16.05 21.36
CA ALA A 58 11.37 -16.29 21.04
C ALA A 58 11.57 -17.63 20.31
N THR A 59 10.91 -18.71 20.75
CA THR A 59 10.94 -20.03 20.08
C THR A 59 10.40 -19.95 18.66
N ARG A 60 9.40 -19.10 18.42
CA ARG A 60 8.87 -18.83 17.06
C ARG A 60 9.82 -17.97 16.22
N GLY A 61 10.88 -17.41 16.83
CA GLY A 61 11.85 -16.52 16.22
C GLY A 61 11.30 -15.14 15.91
N LEU A 62 10.27 -14.68 16.63
CA LEU A 62 9.66 -13.35 16.44
C LEU A 62 10.39 -12.27 17.23
N VAL A 63 10.99 -12.64 18.35
CA VAL A 63 11.73 -11.74 19.25
C VAL A 63 13.07 -12.38 19.65
N CYS A 64 14.09 -11.56 19.85
CA CYS A 64 15.36 -11.95 20.42
C CYS A 64 15.40 -11.49 21.88
N LEU A 65 15.68 -12.41 22.81
CA LEU A 65 15.74 -12.11 24.23
C LEU A 65 17.17 -11.81 24.64
N THR A 66 17.36 -10.68 25.31
CA THR A 66 18.63 -10.24 25.85
C THR A 66 18.48 -9.94 27.34
N ARG A 67 19.58 -10.14 28.08
CA ARG A 67 19.63 -9.95 29.54
C ARG A 67 20.77 -9.01 29.92
N PRO A 68 20.71 -7.71 29.56
CA PRO A 68 21.65 -6.72 30.08
C PRO A 68 21.48 -6.54 31.60
N ARG A 69 22.54 -6.08 32.28
CA ARG A 69 22.42 -5.61 33.67
C ARG A 69 21.65 -4.28 33.69
N SER A 70 20.87 -4.04 34.74
CA SER A 70 20.19 -2.74 34.91
C SER A 70 21.23 -1.64 35.08
N LYS A 71 20.93 -0.47 34.52
CA LYS A 71 21.75 0.73 34.67
C LYS A 71 21.53 1.41 36.02
N LEU A 72 20.38 1.16 36.66
CA LEU A 72 20.00 1.73 37.95
C LEU A 72 20.52 0.87 39.11
N ASP A 73 20.44 -0.46 38.97
CA ASP A 73 20.93 -1.39 39.99
C ASP A 73 21.76 -2.52 39.33
N PRO A 74 23.10 -2.53 39.52
CA PRO A 74 23.97 -3.57 38.97
C PRO A 74 23.69 -4.99 39.49
N THR A 75 22.94 -5.12 40.59
CA THR A 75 22.56 -6.42 41.18
C THR A 75 21.35 -7.06 40.49
N VAL A 76 20.67 -6.30 39.63
CA VAL A 76 19.43 -6.69 38.96
C VAL A 76 19.63 -6.80 37.45
N PHE A 77 18.95 -7.73 36.81
CA PHE A 77 18.95 -7.86 35.35
C PHE A 77 17.72 -7.21 34.72
N ASN A 78 17.95 -6.56 33.58
CA ASN A 78 16.91 -6.11 32.68
C ASN A 78 16.67 -7.21 31.66
N TYR A 79 15.43 -7.66 31.58
CA TYR A 79 15.00 -8.65 30.60
C TYR A 79 14.32 -7.92 29.44
N THR A 80 15.03 -7.87 28.32
CA THR A 80 14.62 -7.13 27.13
C THR A 80 14.33 -8.07 25.98
N ALA A 81 13.28 -7.77 25.24
CA ALA A 81 12.94 -8.44 23.99
C ALA A 81 13.11 -7.46 22.84
N THR A 82 13.90 -7.85 21.84
CA THR A 82 14.08 -7.07 20.60
C THR A 82 13.27 -7.73 19.49
N ARG A 83 12.41 -6.97 18.82
CA ARG A 83 11.59 -7.50 17.72
C ARG A 83 12.46 -7.81 16.50
N THR A 84 12.37 -9.04 16.00
CA THR A 84 13.10 -9.45 14.79
C THR A 84 12.40 -8.98 13.52
N SER A 85 13.11 -9.02 12.39
CA SER A 85 12.55 -8.78 11.05
C SER A 85 11.70 -9.96 10.53
N LYS A 86 11.60 -11.05 11.29
CA LYS A 86 10.82 -12.23 10.88
C LYS A 86 9.34 -11.87 10.80
N VAL A 87 8.78 -12.02 9.61
CA VAL A 87 7.39 -11.65 9.32
C VAL A 87 6.45 -12.56 10.11
N SER A 88 5.72 -11.96 11.05
CA SER A 88 4.61 -12.62 11.74
C SER A 88 3.31 -12.38 10.95
N PRO A 89 2.39 -13.36 10.88
CA PRO A 89 1.06 -13.15 10.29
C PRO A 89 0.26 -12.02 10.95
N LEU A 90 0.65 -11.56 12.14
CA LEU A 90 0.02 -10.45 12.85
C LEU A 90 0.39 -9.06 12.33
N THR A 91 1.28 -8.93 11.33
CA THR A 91 1.84 -7.62 10.95
C THR A 91 2.00 -7.47 9.44
N LYS A 92 0.94 -7.76 8.70
CA LYS A 92 0.74 -7.08 7.42
C LYS A 92 -0.60 -6.36 7.49
N PRO A 93 -0.65 -5.01 7.57
CA PRO A 93 -1.86 -4.33 7.17
C PRO A 93 -2.10 -4.74 5.72
N GLU A 94 -3.21 -5.45 5.48
CA GLU A 94 -3.67 -5.74 4.12
C GLU A 94 -3.92 -4.38 3.46
N ARG A 95 -2.96 -3.94 2.64
CA ARG A 95 -3.22 -2.85 1.72
C ARG A 95 -4.26 -3.39 0.74
N PRO A 96 -5.42 -2.77 0.59
CA PRO A 96 -6.35 -3.15 -0.46
C PRO A 96 -5.61 -2.99 -1.78
N VAL A 97 -5.27 -4.11 -2.40
CA VAL A 97 -4.79 -4.10 -3.78
C VAL A 97 -6.00 -3.74 -4.60
N LEU A 98 -6.02 -2.51 -5.14
CA LEU A 98 -7.02 -2.11 -6.11
C LEU A 98 -6.87 -3.05 -7.31
N ARG A 99 -7.69 -4.10 -7.34
CA ARG A 99 -7.80 -4.99 -8.50
C ARG A 99 -8.63 -4.24 -9.52
N ALA A 100 -7.98 -3.79 -10.59
CA ALA A 100 -8.71 -3.30 -11.75
C ALA A 100 -9.59 -4.46 -12.28
N PRO A 101 -10.85 -4.20 -12.66
CA PRO A 101 -11.68 -5.22 -13.29
C PRO A 101 -10.99 -5.68 -14.58
N ILE A 102 -10.83 -7.00 -14.72
CA ILE A 102 -10.35 -7.61 -15.96
C ILE A 102 -11.57 -7.70 -16.86
N VAL A 103 -11.66 -6.80 -17.84
CA VAL A 103 -12.72 -6.80 -18.85
C VAL A 103 -12.27 -7.68 -20.00
N THR A 104 -13.02 -8.75 -20.27
CA THR A 104 -12.82 -9.61 -21.43
C THR A 104 -13.41 -8.94 -22.66
N VAL A 105 -12.56 -8.29 -23.44
CA VAL A 105 -12.90 -7.71 -24.75
C VAL A 105 -13.07 -8.86 -25.76
N LEU A 106 -14.15 -8.84 -26.55
CA LEU A 106 -14.37 -9.86 -27.59
C LEU A 106 -13.32 -9.71 -28.71
N GLU A 107 -12.90 -10.80 -29.36
CA GLU A 107 -11.85 -10.76 -30.40
C GLU A 107 -12.14 -9.76 -31.54
N GLN A 108 -13.42 -9.59 -31.89
CA GLN A 108 -13.87 -8.63 -32.90
C GLN A 108 -13.68 -7.17 -32.44
N GLU A 109 -13.86 -6.90 -31.15
CA GLU A 109 -13.63 -5.58 -30.57
C GLU A 109 -12.15 -5.26 -30.50
N VAL A 110 -11.29 -6.26 -30.25
CA VAL A 110 -9.82 -6.08 -30.25
C VAL A 110 -9.33 -5.57 -31.61
N ALA A 111 -9.79 -6.16 -32.71
CA ALA A 111 -9.41 -5.71 -34.05
C ALA A 111 -9.83 -4.26 -34.34
N VAL A 112 -11.00 -3.85 -33.84
CA VAL A 112 -11.49 -2.46 -33.97
C VAL A 112 -10.66 -1.51 -33.11
N VAL A 113 -10.33 -1.90 -31.88
CA VAL A 113 -9.46 -1.12 -30.98
C VAL A 113 -8.06 -0.94 -31.58
N ASP A 114 -7.47 -2.00 -32.12
CA ASP A 114 -6.15 -1.98 -32.75
C ASP A 114 -6.11 -1.10 -33.99
N ALA A 115 -7.23 -1.00 -34.74
CA ALA A 115 -7.36 -0.09 -35.86
C ALA A 115 -7.56 1.38 -35.43
N LEU A 116 -8.35 1.63 -34.37
CA LEU A 116 -8.68 2.98 -33.91
C LEU A 116 -7.55 3.66 -33.12
N LEU A 117 -6.87 2.92 -32.25
CA LEU A 117 -5.88 3.47 -31.31
C LEU A 117 -4.73 4.21 -32.01
N PRO A 118 -4.11 3.69 -33.10
CA PRO A 118 -3.07 4.41 -33.83
C PRO A 118 -3.55 5.72 -34.43
N VAL A 119 -4.78 5.75 -34.95
CA VAL A 119 -5.38 6.96 -35.54
C VAL A 119 -5.57 8.01 -34.46
N VAL A 120 -6.21 7.66 -33.33
CA VAL A 120 -6.44 8.58 -32.21
C VAL A 120 -5.11 9.08 -31.63
N SER A 121 -4.13 8.19 -31.47
CA SER A 121 -2.79 8.54 -30.99
C SER A 121 -2.08 9.56 -31.87
N ARG A 122 -2.19 9.41 -33.20
CA ARG A 122 -1.61 10.37 -34.15
C ARG A 122 -2.24 11.76 -34.03
N PHE A 123 -3.57 11.84 -33.84
CA PHE A 123 -4.24 13.12 -33.63
C PHE A 123 -3.88 13.75 -32.28
N ALA A 124 -3.86 12.95 -31.21
CA ALA A 124 -3.54 13.40 -29.87
C ALA A 124 -2.08 13.90 -29.78
N SER A 125 -1.14 13.18 -30.39
CA SER A 125 0.29 13.56 -30.44
C SER A 125 0.51 14.86 -31.19
N ALA A 126 -0.29 15.12 -32.24
CA ALA A 126 -0.24 16.35 -32.99
C ALA A 126 -1.16 17.46 -32.42
N ALA A 127 -1.77 17.22 -31.25
CA ALA A 127 -2.74 18.10 -30.58
C ALA A 127 -3.90 18.57 -31.49
N ARG A 128 -4.19 17.82 -32.57
CA ARG A 128 -5.21 18.18 -33.56
C ARG A 128 -6.62 18.05 -32.96
N PRO A 129 -7.62 18.80 -33.46
CA PRO A 129 -9.01 18.62 -33.08
C PRO A 129 -9.44 17.15 -33.19
N CYS A 130 -10.31 16.69 -32.29
CA CYS A 130 -10.76 15.31 -32.30
C CYS A 130 -11.52 15.02 -33.61
N PRO A 131 -11.14 13.98 -34.38
CA PRO A 131 -11.86 13.63 -35.60
C PRO A 131 -13.30 13.17 -35.30
N THR A 132 -14.19 13.36 -36.28
CA THR A 132 -15.56 12.83 -36.24
C THR A 132 -15.57 11.31 -36.42
N ASP A 133 -16.66 10.64 -36.06
CA ASP A 133 -16.75 9.17 -36.22
C ASP A 133 -16.59 8.73 -37.68
N ARG A 134 -17.09 9.54 -38.62
CA ARG A 134 -16.88 9.30 -40.05
C ARG A 134 -15.39 9.35 -40.42
N GLN A 135 -14.67 10.37 -39.94
CA GLN A 135 -13.24 10.51 -40.20
C GLN A 135 -12.40 9.43 -39.51
N LEU A 136 -12.82 8.97 -38.33
CA LEU A 136 -12.20 7.84 -37.65
C LEU A 136 -12.39 6.56 -38.45
N ALA A 137 -13.62 6.26 -38.87
CA ALA A 137 -13.94 5.09 -39.69
C ALA A 137 -13.12 5.05 -40.99
N GLU A 138 -13.12 6.15 -41.75
CA GLU A 138 -12.40 6.26 -43.02
C GLU A 138 -10.88 6.08 -42.83
N ARG A 139 -10.31 6.61 -41.74
CA ARG A 139 -8.86 6.51 -41.48
C ARG A 139 -8.43 5.19 -40.86
N ALA A 140 -9.29 4.55 -40.08
CA ALA A 140 -9.05 3.25 -39.47
C ALA A 140 -9.44 2.08 -40.40
N GLY A 141 -10.13 2.36 -41.51
CA GLY A 141 -10.56 1.33 -42.47
C GLY A 141 -11.66 0.41 -41.91
N ILE A 142 -12.48 0.92 -41.00
CA ILE A 142 -13.56 0.15 -40.35
C ILE A 142 -14.93 0.72 -40.70
N ALA A 143 -15.98 -0.06 -40.44
CA ALA A 143 -17.35 0.39 -40.61
C ALA A 143 -17.69 1.50 -39.59
N ARG A 144 -18.50 2.49 -40.01
CA ARG A 144 -18.79 3.68 -39.20
C ARG A 144 -19.55 3.36 -37.91
N ASP A 145 -20.42 2.37 -37.97
CA ASP A 145 -21.17 1.81 -36.84
C ASP A 145 -20.27 1.14 -35.79
N ALA A 146 -19.10 0.63 -36.18
CA ALA A 146 -18.13 0.03 -35.27
C ALA A 146 -17.32 1.06 -34.44
N VAL A 147 -17.30 2.34 -34.81
CA VAL A 147 -16.49 3.36 -34.13
C VAL A 147 -16.98 3.65 -32.71
N ALA A 148 -18.28 3.86 -32.53
CA ALA A 148 -18.87 4.15 -31.23
C ALA A 148 -18.67 3.02 -30.20
N PRO A 149 -19.00 1.74 -30.50
CA PRO A 149 -18.72 0.63 -29.59
C PRO A 149 -17.21 0.42 -29.39
N GLY A 150 -16.38 0.59 -30.43
CA GLY A 150 -14.93 0.54 -30.30
C GLY A 150 -14.39 1.57 -29.30
N LEU A 151 -14.83 2.82 -29.39
CA LEU A 151 -14.45 3.87 -28.43
C LEU A 151 -14.95 3.56 -27.01
N ALA A 152 -16.14 2.97 -26.87
CA ALA A 152 -16.66 2.55 -25.57
C ALA A 152 -15.80 1.43 -24.96
N ALA A 153 -15.44 0.41 -25.74
CA ALA A 153 -14.54 -0.67 -25.32
C ALA A 153 -13.15 -0.12 -24.90
N MET A 154 -12.61 0.88 -25.61
CA MET A 154 -11.36 1.53 -25.22
C MET A 154 -11.46 2.31 -23.91
N VAL A 155 -12.61 2.91 -23.60
CA VAL A 155 -12.86 3.58 -22.32
C VAL A 155 -12.98 2.54 -21.20
N GLU A 156 -13.73 1.47 -21.43
CA GLU A 156 -13.92 0.38 -20.47
C GLU A 156 -12.60 -0.34 -20.15
N ALA A 157 -11.76 -0.56 -21.16
CA ALA A 157 -10.41 -1.10 -21.03
C ALA A 157 -9.39 -0.10 -20.43
N ASN A 158 -9.82 1.11 -20.04
CA ASN A 158 -8.95 2.17 -19.51
C ASN A 158 -7.77 2.54 -20.42
N LEU A 159 -7.94 2.43 -21.74
CA LEU A 159 -6.95 2.89 -22.72
C LEU A 159 -7.06 4.40 -22.94
N ILE A 160 -8.30 4.90 -22.96
CA ILE A 160 -8.61 6.30 -23.21
C ILE A 160 -9.65 6.83 -22.22
N ARG A 161 -9.72 8.16 -22.11
CA ARG A 161 -10.82 8.88 -21.48
C ARG A 161 -11.39 9.89 -22.46
N ILE A 162 -12.72 9.90 -22.60
CA ILE A 162 -13.42 10.85 -23.44
C ILE A 162 -14.02 11.93 -22.55
N VAL A 163 -13.74 13.19 -22.88
CA VAL A 163 -14.22 14.36 -22.13
C VAL A 163 -15.00 15.26 -23.08
N GLY A 164 -16.13 15.80 -22.61
CA GLY A 164 -16.88 16.82 -23.34
C GLY A 164 -16.04 18.08 -23.55
N ALA A 165 -16.12 18.68 -24.73
CA ALA A 165 -15.41 19.91 -25.06
C ALA A 165 -16.33 20.87 -25.81
N PRO A 166 -16.00 22.17 -25.89
CA PRO A 166 -16.72 23.10 -26.77
C PRO A 166 -16.64 22.67 -28.24
N ALA A 167 -17.56 23.21 -29.05
CA ALA A 167 -17.53 23.08 -30.51
C ALA A 167 -16.13 23.44 -31.07
N PRO A 168 -15.68 22.85 -32.20
CA PRO A 168 -16.49 22.18 -33.23
C PRO A 168 -16.66 20.66 -33.08
N THR A 169 -15.90 19.99 -32.21
CA THR A 169 -15.88 18.52 -32.15
C THR A 169 -16.63 17.93 -30.97
N ASN A 170 -17.05 18.77 -30.01
CA ASN A 170 -17.81 18.42 -28.80
C ASN A 170 -17.17 17.37 -27.86
N ARG A 171 -16.01 16.82 -28.23
CA ARG A 171 -15.26 15.82 -27.47
C ARG A 171 -13.77 15.99 -27.61
N ARG A 172 -13.05 15.57 -26.59
CA ARG A 172 -11.60 15.36 -26.55
C ARG A 172 -11.32 13.95 -26.05
N ILE A 173 -10.31 13.32 -26.64
CA ILE A 173 -9.83 12.00 -26.24
C ILE A 173 -8.47 12.16 -25.58
N TYR A 174 -8.35 11.67 -24.36
CA TYR A 174 -7.12 11.59 -23.58
C TYR A 174 -6.63 10.15 -23.58
N ILE A 175 -5.35 9.94 -23.92
CA ILE A 175 -4.73 8.61 -23.93
C ILE A 175 -4.02 8.42 -22.60
N ILE A 176 -4.48 7.42 -21.83
CA ILE A 176 -4.04 7.24 -20.45
C ILE A 176 -2.56 6.86 -20.38
N ALA A 177 -2.10 5.99 -21.28
CA ALA A 177 -0.72 5.51 -21.31
C ALA A 177 0.32 6.61 -21.63
N THR A 178 -0.01 7.55 -22.52
CA THR A 178 0.95 8.55 -23.00
C THR A 178 0.71 9.95 -22.45
N GLY A 179 -0.46 10.20 -21.86
CA GLY A 179 -0.90 11.52 -21.45
C GLY A 179 -1.24 12.47 -22.60
N ALA A 180 -1.21 12.00 -23.85
CA ALA A 180 -1.53 12.82 -25.02
C ALA A 180 -3.04 13.11 -25.10
N MET A 181 -3.39 14.30 -25.59
CA MET A 181 -4.79 14.71 -25.73
C MET A 181 -5.06 15.42 -27.06
N THR A 182 -6.18 15.08 -27.69
CA THR A 182 -6.67 15.80 -28.88
C THR A 182 -7.20 17.20 -28.52
N GLY A 183 -7.08 18.16 -29.43
CA GLY A 183 -7.77 19.45 -29.34
C GLY A 183 -7.16 20.43 -28.33
N PHE A 184 -5.88 20.27 -28.01
CA PHE A 184 -5.05 21.32 -27.42
C PHE A 184 -4.52 22.19 -28.58
N ALA A 185 -4.99 23.42 -28.69
CA ALA A 185 -4.22 24.41 -29.45
C ALA A 185 -2.93 24.64 -28.64
N LYS A 186 -1.77 24.45 -29.27
CA LYS A 186 -0.51 24.97 -28.76
C LYS A 186 -0.43 26.45 -29.11
#